data_AF-A0A022MF05-F1
#
_entry.id   AF-A0A022MF05-F1
#
_cell.length_a   1.000
_cell.length_b   1.000
_cell.length_c   1.000
_cell.angle_alpha   90.00
_cell.angle_beta   90.00
_cell.angle_gamma   90.00
#
_symmetry.space_group_name_H-M   'P 1'
#
loop_
_entity.id
_entity.type
_entity.pdbx_description
1 polymer ?
#
loop_
_entity_poly.entity_id
_entity_poly.type
_entity_poly.pdbx_seq_one_letter_code
_entity_poly.pdbx_strand_id
1 'polypeptide(L)'
;MTQSTPGPVGRFHSGRVAEGRPQALDAWRVTTDDAEAAARVAGLLGGRPQPNEGGEALAHEVLTKAETVRVLLEGPDAVASHMVLRGSKGIVHRCDGLEFLSPEEKKGRPCGCPPLLADRKLAAREGRGPSPSISLTFRIAAEPSLGEFRFMSGSWQLAVQLADLTDALERVDGPAVCDLTLELVVLTTRAGRGVCYRKPVVTVLGSSGTVAPQSPPPAQSAPAPVPPPRRRRTRPTPEPAVLDPAVPEPTAPESTVPPSPEASHSVSVDAALLRRAAEVLGTDGPEETVAAALSEIVAGRQRTAELVRLREQVGRIAAIAGQALQGRDS
;
A
#
# COMPACT_ATOMS: atom_id res chain seq x y z
N MET A 1 5.74 -10.64 38.39
CA MET A 1 4.81 -9.54 38.10
C MET A 1 4.80 -9.34 36.60
N THR A 2 3.80 -9.87 35.89
CA THR A 2 3.60 -9.60 34.47
C THR A 2 3.13 -8.16 34.34
N GLN A 3 4.03 -7.26 33.96
CA GLN A 3 3.66 -5.91 33.59
C GLN A 3 2.79 -6.04 32.34
N SER A 4 1.49 -5.80 32.47
CA SER A 4 0.61 -5.63 31.33
C SER A 4 1.16 -4.46 30.52
N THR A 5 1.58 -4.71 29.28
CA THR A 5 1.96 -3.64 28.35
C THR A 5 0.81 -2.63 28.31
N PRO A 6 1.06 -1.34 28.63
CA PRO A 6 0.01 -0.34 28.56
C PRO A 6 -0.55 -0.32 27.14
N GLY A 7 -1.89 -0.28 27.03
CA GLY A 7 -2.56 -0.23 25.74
C GLY A 7 -2.18 1.04 24.96
N PRO A 8 -2.51 1.10 23.66
CA PRO A 8 -2.20 2.28 22.85
C PRO A 8 -2.89 3.52 23.43
N VAL A 9 -2.17 4.64 23.49
CA VAL A 9 -2.66 5.93 24.00
C VAL A 9 -3.68 6.57 23.07
N GLY A 10 -3.74 6.14 21.81
CA GLY A 10 -4.72 6.66 20.85
C GLY A 10 -4.79 5.85 19.56
N ARG A 11 -5.71 6.27 18.69
CA ARG A 11 -5.95 5.62 17.40
C ARG A 11 -5.99 6.64 16.28
N PHE A 12 -5.32 6.30 15.18
CA PHE A 12 -5.39 7.04 13.92
C PHE A 12 -6.49 6.47 13.04
N HIS A 13 -7.14 7.35 12.28
CA HIS A 13 -8.24 7.03 11.39
C HIS A 13 -8.10 7.82 10.09
N SER A 14 -8.39 7.16 8.96
CA SER A 14 -8.42 7.78 7.63
C SER A 14 -9.82 8.26 7.21
N GLY A 15 -10.80 8.12 8.09
CA GLY A 15 -12.21 8.41 7.84
C GLY A 15 -12.98 8.58 9.14
N ARG A 16 -14.23 9.03 9.03
CA ARG A 16 -15.18 9.10 10.15
C ARG A 16 -16.59 8.79 9.67
N VAL A 17 -17.51 8.58 10.61
CA VAL A 17 -18.94 8.62 10.33
C VAL A 17 -19.45 9.98 10.77
N ALA A 18 -19.99 10.75 9.83
CA ALA A 18 -20.64 12.03 10.10
C ALA A 18 -22.08 11.95 9.61
N GLU A 19 -23.05 12.27 10.48
CA GLU A 19 -24.49 12.21 10.15
C GLU A 19 -24.92 10.83 9.61
N GLY A 20 -24.38 9.75 10.18
CA GLY A 20 -24.67 8.38 9.74
C GLY A 20 -24.07 8.00 8.38
N ARG A 21 -23.25 8.87 7.78
CA ARG A 21 -22.60 8.63 6.48
C ARG A 21 -21.08 8.49 6.64
N PRO A 22 -20.46 7.48 6.00
CA PRO A 22 -19.01 7.42 5.92
C PRO A 22 -18.45 8.63 5.19
N GLN A 23 -17.53 9.34 5.83
CA GLN A 23 -16.79 10.46 5.28
C GLN A 23 -15.30 10.10 5.21
N ALA A 24 -14.75 10.12 4.01
CA ALA A 24 -13.30 10.07 3.82
C ALA A 24 -12.69 11.41 4.23
N LEU A 25 -11.59 11.36 4.98
CA LEU A 25 -10.88 12.56 5.43
C LEU A 25 -9.71 12.87 4.50
N ASP A 26 -9.30 14.13 4.50
CA ASP A 26 -8.08 14.60 3.85
C ASP A 26 -6.85 14.51 4.75
N ALA A 27 -7.03 14.85 6.01
CA ALA A 27 -6.02 14.71 7.05
C ALA A 27 -6.37 13.58 8.02
N TRP A 28 -5.40 13.22 8.86
CA TRP A 28 -5.59 12.22 9.91
C TRP A 28 -6.59 12.69 10.97
N ARG A 29 -7.46 11.78 11.39
CA ARG A 29 -8.23 11.89 12.63
C ARG A 29 -7.55 11.05 13.70
N VAL A 30 -7.40 11.60 14.89
CA VAL A 30 -6.87 10.89 16.06
C VAL A 30 -7.92 10.86 17.15
N THR A 31 -8.15 9.69 17.76
CA THR A 31 -8.98 9.58 18.97
C THR A 31 -8.18 9.04 20.15
N THR A 32 -8.48 9.53 21.35
CA THR A 32 -7.78 9.17 22.61
C THR A 32 -8.68 9.46 23.83
N ASP A 33 -8.46 8.74 24.94
CA ASP A 33 -9.06 9.05 26.25
C ASP A 33 -8.21 10.04 27.06
N ASP A 34 -7.01 10.36 26.59
CA ASP A 34 -6.06 11.23 27.28
C ASP A 34 -6.11 12.64 26.68
N ALA A 35 -6.58 13.60 27.48
CA ALA A 35 -6.66 15.01 27.11
C ALA A 35 -5.29 15.63 26.82
N GLU A 36 -4.23 15.20 27.52
CA GLU A 36 -2.87 15.64 27.26
C GLU A 36 -2.41 15.10 25.91
N ALA A 37 -2.62 13.80 25.66
CA ALA A 37 -2.30 13.21 24.35
C ALA A 37 -3.02 13.93 23.20
N ALA A 38 -4.30 14.27 23.37
CA ALA A 38 -5.06 15.03 22.38
C ALA A 38 -4.45 16.41 22.13
N ALA A 39 -4.06 17.14 23.20
CA ALA A 39 -3.44 18.45 23.10
C ALA A 39 -2.06 18.39 22.40
N ARG A 40 -1.23 17.40 22.73
CA ARG A 40 0.09 17.19 22.09
C ARG A 40 -0.04 16.83 20.62
N VAL A 41 -0.94 15.92 20.28
CA VAL A 41 -1.24 15.57 18.88
C VAL A 41 -1.69 16.81 18.10
N ALA A 42 -2.58 17.64 18.66
CA ALA A 42 -3.02 18.87 18.01
C ALA A 42 -1.88 19.89 17.84
N GLY A 43 -0.95 19.97 18.79
CA GLY A 43 0.25 20.80 18.68
C GLY A 43 1.21 20.33 17.57
N LEU A 44 1.41 19.02 17.44
CA LEU A 44 2.32 18.42 16.47
C LEU A 44 1.75 18.41 15.04
N LEU A 45 0.47 18.04 14.90
CA LEU A 45 -0.16 17.75 13.59
C LEU A 45 -1.18 18.82 13.18
N GLY A 46 -1.33 19.88 13.98
CA GLY A 46 -2.38 20.87 13.84
C GLY A 46 -3.77 20.33 14.23
N GLY A 47 -4.77 21.21 14.15
CA GLY A 47 -6.15 20.89 14.53
C GLY A 47 -6.52 21.44 15.91
N ARG A 48 -7.61 20.94 16.47
CA ARG A 48 -8.05 21.24 17.85
C ARG A 48 -8.66 20.00 18.48
N PRO A 49 -8.37 19.71 19.76
CA PRO A 49 -9.09 18.70 20.51
C PRO A 49 -10.57 19.08 20.66
N GLN A 50 -11.44 18.11 20.45
CA GLN A 50 -12.89 18.23 20.64
C GLN A 50 -13.47 16.94 21.22
N PRO A 51 -14.67 16.97 21.81
CA PRO A 51 -15.36 15.74 22.22
C PRO A 51 -15.60 14.82 21.03
N ASN A 52 -15.40 13.51 21.22
CA ASN A 52 -15.68 12.51 20.19
C ASN A 52 -17.18 12.16 20.18
N GLU A 53 -17.93 12.73 19.24
CA GLU A 53 -19.38 12.48 19.10
C GLU A 53 -19.70 11.14 18.42
N GLY A 54 -18.70 10.45 17.87
CA GLY A 54 -18.86 9.26 17.01
C GLY A 54 -19.11 7.92 17.72
N GLY A 55 -19.32 7.91 19.05
CA GLY A 55 -19.67 6.71 19.81
C GLY A 55 -18.56 5.66 19.96
N GLU A 56 -17.34 5.94 19.51
CA GLU A 56 -16.17 5.15 19.92
C GLU A 56 -15.81 5.49 21.37
N ALA A 57 -15.39 4.49 22.14
CA ALA A 57 -15.12 4.60 23.58
C ALA A 57 -14.14 5.71 24.00
N LEU A 58 -13.36 6.24 23.05
CA LEU A 58 -12.33 7.25 23.31
C LEU A 58 -12.94 8.66 23.38
N ALA A 59 -12.73 9.37 24.48
CA ALA A 59 -13.42 10.63 24.81
C ALA A 59 -13.07 11.84 23.93
N HIS A 60 -11.83 11.92 23.43
CA HIS A 60 -11.32 13.06 22.67
C HIS A 60 -11.06 12.70 21.21
N GLU A 61 -11.35 13.65 20.32
CA GLU A 61 -11.06 13.61 18.89
C GLU A 61 -10.19 14.82 18.49
N VAL A 62 -9.21 14.59 17.64
CA VAL A 62 -8.43 15.64 16.97
C VAL A 62 -8.53 15.42 15.47
N LEU A 63 -9.18 16.34 14.77
CA LEU A 63 -9.10 16.44 13.30
C LEU A 63 -7.85 17.25 12.96
N THR A 64 -6.80 16.56 12.54
CA THR A 64 -5.50 17.18 12.27
C THR A 64 -5.52 17.95 10.95
N LYS A 65 -4.43 18.66 10.64
CA LYS A 65 -4.18 19.24 9.30
C LYS A 65 -3.17 18.45 8.49
N ALA A 66 -2.62 17.38 9.07
CA ALA A 66 -1.56 16.60 8.49
C ALA A 66 -2.14 15.45 7.65
N GLU A 67 -1.82 15.41 6.36
CA GLU A 67 -2.06 14.23 5.52
C GLU A 67 -0.97 13.16 5.72
N THR A 68 0.22 13.57 6.19
CA THR A 68 1.38 12.70 6.45
C THR A 68 1.86 12.89 7.89
N VAL A 69 2.14 11.78 8.56
CA VAL A 69 2.70 11.76 9.91
C VAL A 69 3.97 10.93 9.88
N ARG A 70 5.06 11.49 10.40
CA ARG A 70 6.28 10.71 10.62
C ARG A 70 6.15 9.89 11.88
N VAL A 71 6.34 8.59 11.73
CA VAL A 71 6.13 7.58 12.77
C VAL A 71 7.37 6.72 12.96
N LEU A 72 7.48 6.11 14.14
CA LEU A 72 8.46 5.07 14.43
C LEU A 72 7.74 3.73 14.51
N LEU A 73 8.15 2.79 13.67
CA LEU A 73 7.76 1.38 13.73
C LEU A 73 8.90 0.59 14.35
N GLU A 74 8.63 -0.21 15.38
CA GLU A 74 9.68 -0.97 16.12
C GLU A 74 10.27 -2.15 15.32
N GLY A 75 9.81 -2.37 14.10
CA GLY A 75 10.23 -3.48 13.24
C GLY A 75 9.04 -4.11 12.52
N PRO A 76 9.23 -5.29 11.90
CA PRO A 76 8.17 -5.97 11.14
C PRO A 76 6.96 -6.33 12.03
N ASP A 77 7.17 -6.69 13.30
CA ASP A 77 6.10 -7.03 14.24
C ASP A 77 5.14 -5.87 14.57
N ALA A 78 5.56 -4.63 14.27
CA ALA A 78 4.69 -3.45 14.36
C ALA A 78 3.54 -3.48 13.33
N VAL A 79 3.63 -4.36 12.32
CA VAL A 79 2.65 -4.54 11.25
C VAL A 79 2.01 -5.92 11.39
N ALA A 80 0.75 -5.95 11.81
CA ALA A 80 -0.04 -7.18 11.85
C ALA A 80 -1.03 -7.20 10.67
N SER A 81 -1.08 -8.31 9.94
CA SER A 81 -2.05 -8.53 8.87
C SER A 81 -2.73 -9.88 9.00
N HIS A 82 -4.04 -9.88 8.79
CA HIS A 82 -4.85 -11.07 8.70
C HIS A 82 -6.12 -10.75 7.90
N MET A 83 -6.84 -11.77 7.49
CA MET A 83 -8.09 -11.68 6.75
C MET A 83 -9.25 -11.97 7.71
N VAL A 84 -10.31 -11.16 7.70
CA VAL A 84 -11.47 -11.29 8.59
C VAL A 84 -12.78 -11.26 7.80
N LEU A 85 -13.66 -12.23 8.07
CA LEU A 85 -15.09 -12.17 7.75
C LEU A 85 -15.87 -12.01 9.05
N ARG A 86 -16.69 -10.95 9.12
CA ARG A 86 -17.62 -10.72 10.23
C ARG A 86 -19.04 -11.01 9.76
N GLY A 87 -19.77 -11.80 10.54
CA GLY A 87 -21.21 -11.99 10.42
C GLY A 87 -21.95 -11.22 11.51
N SER A 88 -23.27 -11.40 11.56
CA SER A 88 -24.14 -10.75 12.56
C SER A 88 -23.80 -11.13 14.02
N LYS A 89 -23.25 -12.32 14.24
CA LYS A 89 -22.87 -12.84 15.56
C LYS A 89 -21.39 -12.69 15.92
N GLY A 90 -20.61 -11.97 15.10
CA GLY A 90 -19.17 -11.75 15.35
C GLY A 90 -18.27 -12.31 14.24
N ILE A 91 -17.04 -12.70 14.59
CA ILE A 91 -16.04 -13.18 13.63
C ILE A 91 -16.41 -14.59 13.19
N VAL A 92 -16.67 -14.76 11.89
CA VAL A 92 -17.00 -16.05 11.26
C VAL A 92 -15.75 -16.73 10.71
N HIS A 93 -14.78 -15.93 10.25
CA HIS A 93 -13.54 -16.39 9.65
C HIS A 93 -12.44 -15.41 10.00
N ARG A 94 -11.33 -15.89 10.57
CA ARG A 94 -10.06 -15.17 10.64
C ARG A 94 -8.97 -16.09 10.12
N CYS A 95 -8.15 -15.64 9.18
CA CYS A 95 -7.04 -16.43 8.64
C CYS A 95 -5.85 -15.54 8.30
N ASP A 96 -4.67 -16.13 8.13
CA ASP A 96 -3.49 -15.48 7.53
C ASP A 96 -3.47 -15.59 6.00
N GLY A 97 -4.49 -16.23 5.43
CA GLY A 97 -4.59 -16.53 4.00
C GLY A 97 -4.16 -17.95 3.63
N LEU A 98 -3.67 -18.73 4.58
CA LEU A 98 -3.37 -20.16 4.44
C LEU A 98 -4.23 -20.97 5.43
N GLU A 99 -4.20 -20.60 6.70
CA GLU A 99 -4.84 -21.33 7.78
C GLU A 99 -5.78 -20.45 8.62
N PHE A 100 -6.77 -21.08 9.25
CA PHE A 100 -7.61 -20.41 10.23
C PHE A 100 -6.78 -19.98 11.44
N LEU A 101 -6.93 -18.73 11.84
CA LEU A 101 -6.47 -18.18 13.12
C LEU A 101 -7.60 -18.16 14.16
N SER A 102 -8.85 -18.02 13.70
CA SER A 102 -10.06 -18.19 14.52
C SER A 102 -11.25 -18.51 13.61
N PRO A 103 -12.31 -19.17 14.10
CA PRO A 103 -12.57 -19.55 15.49
C PRO A 103 -11.69 -20.74 15.96
N GLU A 104 -11.57 -20.93 17.28
CA GLU A 104 -10.58 -21.84 17.89
C GLU A 104 -10.75 -23.29 17.41
N GLU A 105 -11.98 -23.73 17.13
CA GLU A 105 -12.28 -25.10 16.68
C GLU A 105 -11.71 -25.41 15.28
N LYS A 106 -11.40 -24.36 14.50
CA LYS A 106 -10.86 -24.46 13.16
C LYS A 106 -9.39 -24.07 13.07
N LYS A 107 -8.81 -23.52 14.13
CA LYS A 107 -7.47 -22.95 14.12
C LYS A 107 -6.42 -23.96 13.64
N GLY A 108 -5.50 -23.50 12.79
CA GLY A 108 -4.47 -24.34 12.15
C GLY A 108 -4.99 -25.22 11.01
N ARG A 109 -6.30 -25.22 10.69
CA ARG A 109 -6.83 -25.92 9.51
C ARG A 109 -6.73 -25.03 8.28
N PRO A 110 -6.59 -25.59 7.06
CA PRO A 110 -6.66 -24.83 5.82
C PRO A 110 -7.91 -23.94 5.75
N CYS A 111 -7.72 -22.66 5.44
CA CYS A 111 -8.81 -21.68 5.50
C CYS A 111 -9.79 -21.77 4.32
N GLY A 112 -9.37 -22.38 3.21
CA GLY A 112 -10.16 -22.46 1.97
C GLY A 112 -10.30 -21.13 1.23
N CYS A 113 -9.53 -20.10 1.59
CA CYS A 113 -9.48 -18.87 0.81
C CYS A 113 -8.88 -19.15 -0.57
N PRO A 114 -9.38 -18.51 -1.64
CA PRO A 114 -8.76 -18.62 -2.96
C PRO A 114 -7.28 -18.26 -2.91
N PRO A 115 -6.40 -18.90 -3.70
CA PRO A 115 -4.97 -18.60 -3.68
C PRO A 115 -4.67 -17.22 -4.26
N LEU A 116 -5.43 -16.79 -5.28
CA LEU A 116 -5.23 -15.51 -5.95
C LEU A 116 -5.88 -14.36 -5.19
N LEU A 117 -5.16 -13.25 -5.04
CA LEU A 117 -5.66 -12.05 -4.36
C LEU A 117 -6.90 -11.45 -5.05
N ALA A 118 -6.95 -11.51 -6.39
CA ALA A 118 -8.10 -11.04 -7.15
C ALA A 118 -9.38 -11.81 -6.80
N ASP A 119 -9.27 -13.14 -6.66
CA ASP A 119 -10.39 -14.02 -6.28
C ASP A 119 -10.80 -13.79 -4.82
N ARG A 120 -9.83 -13.56 -3.92
CA ARG A 120 -10.13 -13.17 -2.52
C ARG A 120 -10.93 -11.87 -2.48
N LYS A 121 -10.50 -10.87 -3.24
CA LYS A 121 -11.17 -9.57 -3.34
C LYS A 121 -12.59 -9.70 -3.90
N LEU A 122 -12.78 -10.56 -4.90
CA LEU A 122 -14.10 -10.86 -5.46
C LEU A 122 -15.02 -11.52 -4.41
N ALA A 123 -14.54 -12.59 -3.76
CA ALA A 123 -15.29 -13.30 -2.73
C ALA A 123 -15.69 -12.38 -1.56
N ALA A 124 -14.76 -11.51 -1.11
CA ALA A 124 -15.01 -10.55 -0.06
C ALA A 124 -16.05 -9.49 -0.47
N ARG A 125 -15.97 -8.96 -1.69
CA ARG A 125 -16.96 -8.01 -2.23
C ARG A 125 -18.37 -8.60 -2.27
N GLU A 126 -18.47 -9.90 -2.51
CA GLU A 126 -19.74 -10.64 -2.51
C GLU A 126 -20.17 -11.10 -1.11
N GLY A 127 -19.42 -10.73 -0.06
CA GLY A 127 -19.71 -11.11 1.33
C GLY A 127 -19.47 -12.59 1.63
N ARG A 128 -18.84 -13.34 0.73
CA ARG A 128 -18.56 -14.78 0.85
C ARG A 128 -17.16 -15.09 1.37
N GLY A 129 -16.26 -14.10 1.33
CA GLY A 129 -14.86 -14.25 1.73
C GLY A 129 -14.41 -13.20 2.75
N PRO A 130 -13.32 -13.46 3.49
CA PRO A 130 -12.78 -12.49 4.42
C PRO A 130 -12.13 -11.31 3.68
N SER A 131 -12.11 -10.14 4.33
CA SER A 131 -11.41 -8.93 3.86
C SER A 131 -10.13 -8.68 4.66
N PRO A 132 -9.14 -7.94 4.14
CA PRO A 132 -7.96 -7.57 4.90
C PRO A 132 -8.31 -6.84 6.20
N SER A 133 -7.54 -7.11 7.25
CA SER A 133 -7.51 -6.38 8.51
C SER A 133 -6.05 -6.17 8.88
N ILE A 134 -5.56 -4.98 8.60
CA ILE A 134 -4.18 -4.57 8.82
C ILE A 134 -4.15 -3.66 10.04
N SER A 135 -3.21 -3.89 10.94
CA SER A 135 -2.98 -3.08 12.12
C SER A 135 -1.53 -2.62 12.12
N LEU A 136 -1.32 -1.31 12.23
CA LEU A 136 -0.02 -0.70 12.48
C LEU A 136 0.00 -0.22 13.92
N THR A 137 1.07 -0.54 14.65
CA THR A 137 1.37 0.01 15.98
C THR A 137 2.62 0.84 15.89
N PHE A 138 2.58 2.11 16.29
CA PHE A 138 3.69 3.04 16.08
C PHE A 138 3.73 4.15 17.11
N ARG A 139 4.85 4.86 17.19
CA ARG A 139 4.99 6.10 17.97
C ARG A 139 5.10 7.30 17.02
N ILE A 140 4.66 8.49 17.44
CA ILE A 140 4.88 9.70 16.64
C ILE A 140 6.36 10.06 16.75
N ALA A 141 7.05 10.19 15.62
CA ALA A 141 8.51 10.33 15.63
C ALA A 141 9.00 11.63 16.29
N ALA A 142 8.21 12.70 16.18
CA ALA A 142 8.52 13.98 16.83
C ALA A 142 8.37 13.93 18.36
N GLU A 143 7.57 13.01 18.89
CA GLU A 143 7.37 12.86 20.34
C GLU A 143 7.11 11.40 20.73
N PRO A 144 8.13 10.53 20.73
CA PRO A 144 7.95 9.10 20.98
C PRO A 144 7.49 8.80 22.41
N SER A 145 7.77 9.70 23.35
CA SER A 145 7.34 9.60 24.76
C SER A 145 5.84 9.74 24.94
N LEU A 146 5.11 10.23 23.94
CA LEU A 146 3.65 10.34 23.98
C LEU A 146 2.97 8.97 24.08
N GLY A 147 3.65 7.91 23.65
CA GLY A 147 3.17 6.53 23.71
C GLY A 147 2.85 5.94 22.35
N GLU A 148 2.33 4.72 22.36
CA GLU A 148 1.98 3.97 21.15
C GLU A 148 0.59 4.32 20.64
N PHE A 149 0.49 4.51 19.34
CA PHE A 149 -0.74 4.70 18.61
C PHE A 149 -1.02 3.48 17.74
N ARG A 150 -2.30 3.29 17.40
CA ARG A 150 -2.73 2.23 16.49
C ARG A 150 -3.48 2.80 15.28
N PHE A 151 -3.18 2.28 14.10
CA PHE A 151 -3.99 2.49 12.89
C PHE A 151 -4.51 1.14 12.40
N MET A 152 -5.79 1.06 12.04
CA MET A 152 -6.39 -0.12 11.44
C MET A 152 -6.89 0.18 10.04
N SER A 153 -6.65 -0.74 9.08
CA SER A 153 -7.08 -0.58 7.70
C SER A 153 -7.61 -1.89 7.10
N GLY A 154 -8.70 -1.78 6.35
CA GLY A 154 -9.19 -2.85 5.46
C GLY A 154 -8.76 -2.68 4.00
N SER A 155 -7.74 -1.86 3.74
CA SER A 155 -7.31 -1.51 2.38
C SER A 155 -6.66 -2.70 1.67
N TRP A 156 -7.23 -3.10 0.54
CA TRP A 156 -6.62 -4.09 -0.36
C TRP A 156 -5.30 -3.57 -0.97
N GLN A 157 -5.20 -2.27 -1.23
CA GLN A 157 -3.98 -1.67 -1.76
C GLN A 157 -2.84 -1.74 -0.74
N LEU A 158 -3.13 -1.50 0.54
CA LEU A 158 -2.14 -1.66 1.60
C LEU A 158 -1.77 -3.15 1.75
N ALA A 159 -2.75 -4.05 1.66
CA ALA A 159 -2.51 -5.50 1.73
C ALA A 159 -1.51 -6.00 0.68
N VAL A 160 -1.56 -5.45 -0.55
CA VAL A 160 -0.60 -5.76 -1.63
C VAL A 160 0.82 -5.31 -1.26
N GLN A 161 0.96 -4.20 -0.54
CA GLN A 161 2.25 -3.59 -0.22
C GLN A 161 2.89 -4.17 1.05
N LEU A 162 2.24 -5.10 1.75
CA LEU A 162 2.72 -5.59 3.04
C LEU A 162 4.04 -6.36 2.96
N ALA A 163 4.25 -7.16 1.91
CA ALA A 163 5.51 -7.88 1.73
C ALA A 163 6.67 -6.89 1.58
N ASP A 164 6.55 -5.95 0.64
CA ASP A 164 7.56 -4.90 0.42
C ASP A 164 7.80 -4.05 1.68
N LEU A 165 6.75 -3.74 2.45
CA LEU A 165 6.87 -3.01 3.71
C LEU A 165 7.62 -3.84 4.76
N THR A 166 7.30 -5.12 4.90
CA THR A 166 7.95 -6.02 5.86
C THR A 166 9.43 -6.18 5.52
N ASP A 167 9.76 -6.47 4.26
CA ASP A 167 11.13 -6.56 3.76
C ASP A 167 11.90 -5.25 3.96
N ALA A 168 11.24 -4.10 3.82
CA ALA A 168 11.85 -2.80 4.08
C ALA A 168 12.13 -2.57 5.58
N LEU A 169 11.25 -3.00 6.47
CA LEU A 169 11.44 -2.92 7.92
C LEU A 169 12.53 -3.88 8.40
N GLU A 170 12.57 -5.11 7.88
CA GLU A 170 13.61 -6.10 8.18
C GLU A 170 14.99 -5.59 7.78
N ARG A 171 15.12 -4.92 6.63
CA ARG A 171 16.39 -4.33 6.18
C ARG A 171 16.90 -3.20 7.08
N VAL A 172 16.03 -2.53 7.83
CA VAL A 172 16.44 -1.48 8.79
C VAL A 172 17.04 -2.10 10.05
N ASP A 173 16.63 -3.33 10.40
CA ASP A 173 17.11 -4.09 11.56
C ASP A 173 16.98 -3.30 12.89
N GLY A 174 15.77 -2.81 13.15
CA GLY A 174 15.44 -2.04 14.36
C GLY A 174 14.34 -1.00 14.11
N PRO A 175 14.20 0.00 15.01
CA PRO A 175 13.20 1.05 14.86
C PRO A 175 13.37 1.84 13.56
N ALA A 176 12.36 1.77 12.71
CA ALA A 176 12.32 2.42 11.41
C ALA A 176 11.50 3.71 11.46
N VAL A 177 12.08 4.79 10.94
CA VAL A 177 11.37 6.04 10.68
C VAL A 177 10.59 5.88 9.39
N CYS A 178 9.28 6.10 9.46
CA CYS A 178 8.38 5.93 8.33
C CYS A 178 7.48 7.14 8.17
N ASP A 179 7.09 7.45 6.94
CA ASP A 179 5.99 8.37 6.67
C ASP A 179 4.70 7.58 6.47
N LEU A 180 3.69 7.87 7.30
CA LEU A 180 2.34 7.34 7.21
C LEU A 180 1.43 8.41 6.57
N THR A 181 1.05 8.20 5.31
CA THR A 181 0.42 9.21 4.44
C THR A 181 -0.98 8.78 3.97
N LEU A 182 -1.92 9.73 3.93
CA LEU A 182 -3.18 9.60 3.20
C LEU A 182 -3.02 10.11 1.75
N GLU A 183 -2.63 9.22 0.84
CA GLU A 183 -2.40 9.56 -0.56
C GLU A 183 -3.72 9.70 -1.33
N LEU A 184 -3.93 10.85 -2.00
CA LEU A 184 -5.05 11.07 -2.90
C LEU A 184 -4.88 10.27 -4.19
N VAL A 185 -5.82 9.37 -4.45
CA VAL A 185 -5.93 8.64 -5.71
C VAL A 185 -7.07 9.26 -6.51
N VAL A 186 -6.78 9.66 -7.75
CA VAL A 186 -7.77 10.13 -8.72
C VAL A 186 -7.78 9.16 -9.89
N LEU A 187 -8.94 8.60 -10.22
CA LEU A 187 -9.09 7.67 -11.32
C LEU A 187 -10.39 7.90 -12.09
N THR A 188 -10.37 7.55 -13.36
CA THR A 188 -11.57 7.49 -14.19
C THR A 188 -12.02 6.04 -14.24
N THR A 189 -13.24 5.78 -13.80
CA THR A 189 -13.84 4.44 -13.88
C THR A 189 -14.06 4.05 -15.34
N ARG A 190 -14.24 2.74 -15.62
CA ARG A 190 -14.58 2.26 -16.97
C ARG A 190 -15.85 2.90 -17.54
N ALA A 191 -16.75 3.36 -16.68
CA ALA A 191 -17.97 4.09 -17.05
C ALA A 191 -17.72 5.60 -17.30
N GLY A 192 -16.47 6.06 -17.36
CA GLY A 192 -16.11 7.46 -17.58
C GLY A 192 -16.28 8.38 -16.36
N ARG A 193 -16.74 7.86 -15.21
CA ARG A 193 -16.93 8.65 -13.99
C ARG A 193 -15.59 8.88 -13.29
N GLY A 194 -15.24 10.14 -13.04
CA GLY A 194 -14.14 10.51 -12.15
C GLY A 194 -14.44 10.12 -10.70
N VAL A 195 -13.51 9.44 -10.06
CA VAL A 195 -13.58 9.03 -8.65
C VAL A 195 -12.27 9.42 -8.01
N CYS A 196 -12.35 10.06 -6.84
CA CYS A 196 -11.21 10.26 -5.98
C CYS A 196 -11.45 9.62 -4.61
N TYR A 197 -10.39 9.10 -4.00
CA TYR A 197 -10.39 8.59 -2.64
C TYR A 197 -8.98 8.68 -2.08
N ARG A 198 -8.85 8.64 -0.74
CA ARG A 198 -7.54 8.56 -0.10
C ARG A 198 -7.24 7.14 0.36
N LYS A 199 -5.99 6.72 0.21
CA LYS A 199 -5.48 5.43 0.72
C LYS A 199 -4.34 5.68 1.70
N PRO A 200 -4.21 4.88 2.77
CA PRO A 200 -3.02 4.89 3.60
C PRO A 200 -1.83 4.29 2.82
N VAL A 201 -0.66 4.92 2.94
CA VAL A 201 0.62 4.43 2.41
C VAL A 201 1.67 4.60 3.50
N VAL A 202 2.53 3.59 3.66
CA VAL A 202 3.67 3.62 4.57
C VAL A 202 4.94 3.63 3.74
N THR A 203 5.79 4.63 3.95
CA THR A 203 7.11 4.72 3.29
C THR A 203 8.19 4.62 4.34
N VAL A 204 9.05 3.60 4.25
CA VAL A 204 10.21 3.45 5.13
C VAL A 204 11.32 4.40 4.69
N LEU A 205 11.76 5.28 5.58
CA LEU A 205 12.81 6.26 5.31
C LEU A 205 14.20 5.77 5.74
N GLY A 206 14.27 4.88 6.72
CA GLY A 206 15.51 4.32 7.26
C GLY A 206 15.49 4.23 8.79
N SER A 207 16.68 4.08 9.38
CA SER A 207 16.85 4.05 10.84
C SER A 207 16.75 5.45 11.46
N SER A 208 16.36 5.53 12.74
CA SER A 208 16.24 6.78 13.48
C SER A 208 17.52 7.61 13.55
N GLY A 209 18.70 6.98 13.50
CA GLY A 209 19.99 7.66 13.49
C GLY A 209 20.38 8.28 12.14
N THR A 210 19.69 7.91 11.05
CA THR A 210 20.07 8.32 9.68
C THR A 210 19.11 9.35 9.10
N VAL A 211 17.86 9.38 9.58
CA VAL A 211 16.80 10.21 9.01
C VAL A 211 16.76 11.57 9.71
N ALA A 212 16.81 12.65 8.91
CA ALA A 212 16.70 14.00 9.43
C ALA A 212 15.33 14.24 10.12
N PRO A 213 15.29 15.02 11.22
CA PRO A 213 14.04 15.40 11.87
C PRO A 213 13.07 16.03 10.88
N GLN A 214 11.78 15.72 11.01
CA GLN A 214 10.75 16.38 10.21
C GLN A 214 10.70 17.86 10.58
N SER A 215 10.91 18.76 9.61
CA SER A 215 10.67 20.18 9.82
C SER A 215 9.20 20.43 10.17
N PRO A 216 8.89 21.31 11.14
CA PRO A 216 7.50 21.63 11.47
C PRO A 216 6.77 22.12 10.21
N PRO A 217 5.48 21.80 10.05
CA PRO A 217 4.73 22.26 8.90
C PRO A 217 4.79 23.79 8.83
N PRO A 218 5.08 24.38 7.66
CA PRO A 218 5.06 25.83 7.52
C PRO A 218 3.67 26.34 7.89
N ALA A 219 3.60 27.44 8.64
CA ALA A 219 2.35 28.16 8.85
C ALA A 219 1.80 28.59 7.48
N GLN A 220 0.82 27.86 6.96
CA GLN A 220 0.30 28.14 5.62
C GLN A 220 -0.58 29.40 5.65
N SER A 221 -0.12 30.42 4.93
CA SER A 221 -0.95 31.53 4.44
C SER A 221 -2.13 30.99 3.63
N ALA A 222 -3.28 31.64 3.79
CA ALA A 222 -4.55 31.22 3.18
C ALA A 222 -4.42 30.91 1.68
N PRO A 223 -5.07 29.84 1.17
CA PRO A 223 -5.02 29.51 -0.24
C PRO A 223 -5.67 30.64 -1.06
N ALA A 224 -4.95 31.13 -2.08
CA ALA A 224 -5.48 32.06 -3.05
C ALA A 224 -6.66 31.42 -3.82
N PRO A 225 -7.70 32.19 -4.16
CA PRO A 225 -8.88 31.68 -4.84
C PRO A 225 -8.53 31.07 -6.20
N VAL A 226 -9.03 29.86 -6.44
CA VAL A 226 -8.88 29.13 -7.70
C VAL A 226 -9.57 29.90 -8.83
N PRO A 227 -8.88 30.26 -9.93
CA PRO A 227 -9.51 30.87 -11.09
C PRO A 227 -10.39 29.86 -11.84
N PRO A 228 -11.52 30.30 -12.43
CA PRO A 228 -12.49 29.40 -13.06
C PRO A 228 -11.94 28.71 -14.32
N PRO A 229 -12.47 27.53 -14.68
CA PRO A 229 -11.97 26.72 -15.78
C PRO A 229 -12.17 27.42 -17.14
N ARG A 230 -11.07 27.55 -17.90
CA ARG A 230 -11.12 28.01 -19.30
C ARG A 230 -11.69 26.92 -20.21
N ARG A 231 -12.72 27.27 -20.97
CA ARG A 231 -13.36 26.42 -21.99
C ARG A 231 -12.33 26.03 -23.07
N ARG A 232 -12.11 24.72 -23.26
CA ARG A 232 -11.29 24.17 -24.35
C ARG A 232 -12.01 24.32 -25.69
N ARG A 233 -11.34 24.92 -26.68
CA ARG A 233 -11.70 24.86 -28.10
C ARG A 233 -11.31 23.50 -28.68
N THR A 234 -12.19 22.98 -29.52
CA THR A 234 -12.08 21.75 -30.31
C THR A 234 -10.91 21.83 -31.30
N ARG A 235 -10.13 20.74 -31.41
CA ARG A 235 -9.06 20.55 -32.40
C ARG A 235 -9.56 19.59 -33.48
N PRO A 236 -9.34 19.86 -34.78
CA PRO A 236 -9.79 18.97 -35.85
C PRO A 236 -8.86 17.76 -36.07
N THR A 237 -9.50 16.70 -36.54
CA THR A 237 -9.02 15.35 -36.91
C THR A 237 -8.04 15.34 -38.09
N PRO A 238 -7.02 14.45 -38.12
CA PRO A 238 -6.29 14.13 -39.35
C PRO A 238 -6.80 12.85 -40.04
N GLU A 239 -6.80 12.92 -41.38
CA GLU A 239 -7.11 11.88 -42.38
C GLU A 239 -6.14 10.67 -42.39
N PRO A 240 -6.54 9.53 -42.98
CA PRO A 240 -5.72 8.32 -43.06
C PRO A 240 -4.90 8.24 -44.35
N ALA A 241 -3.68 7.70 -44.28
CA ALA A 241 -2.85 7.40 -45.44
C ALA A 241 -2.50 5.89 -45.52
N VAL A 242 -3.12 5.25 -46.53
CA VAL A 242 -2.66 4.26 -47.53
C VAL A 242 -1.49 3.29 -47.23
N LEU A 243 -1.75 2.03 -47.65
CA LEU A 243 -0.94 0.79 -47.63
C LEU A 243 0.14 0.66 -48.75
N ASP A 244 1.06 -0.29 -48.49
CA ASP A 244 1.86 -1.18 -49.39
C ASP A 244 3.19 -0.71 -50.03
N PRO A 245 4.12 -1.63 -50.44
CA PRO A 245 4.36 -3.04 -50.08
C PRO A 245 5.85 -3.46 -49.84
N ALA A 246 6.04 -4.77 -49.63
CA ALA A 246 7.21 -5.61 -49.30
C ALA A 246 8.51 -5.52 -50.13
N VAL A 247 9.67 -5.85 -49.50
CA VAL A 247 10.85 -6.60 -50.06
C VAL A 247 11.75 -7.15 -48.89
N PRO A 248 12.78 -8.01 -49.08
CA PRO A 248 12.81 -9.44 -48.78
C PRO A 248 13.79 -9.89 -47.66
N GLU A 249 13.70 -11.18 -47.30
CA GLU A 249 14.62 -11.95 -46.45
C GLU A 249 16.08 -12.00 -46.96
N PRO A 250 17.05 -12.20 -46.05
CA PRO A 250 18.25 -12.97 -46.35
C PRO A 250 18.41 -14.20 -45.44
N THR A 251 18.78 -15.30 -46.08
CA THR A 251 18.97 -16.64 -45.54
C THR A 251 20.44 -16.91 -45.12
N ALA A 252 20.59 -17.74 -44.08
CA ALA A 252 21.71 -18.65 -43.73
C ALA A 252 22.94 -18.09 -42.97
N PRO A 253 23.75 -18.93 -42.26
CA PRO A 253 23.62 -20.37 -41.98
C PRO A 253 23.72 -20.79 -40.48
N GLU A 254 23.41 -22.06 -40.27
CA GLU A 254 23.59 -22.89 -39.06
C GLU A 254 24.96 -22.77 -38.37
N SER A 255 24.94 -22.81 -37.04
CA SER A 255 26.06 -23.25 -36.21
C SER A 255 25.53 -24.13 -35.07
N THR A 256 25.52 -25.43 -35.30
CA THR A 256 25.08 -26.47 -34.36
C THR A 256 26.20 -26.79 -33.38
N VAL A 257 26.10 -26.27 -32.15
CA VAL A 257 26.88 -26.75 -31.00
C VAL A 257 25.95 -27.62 -30.14
N PRO A 258 26.31 -28.87 -29.82
CA PRO A 258 25.46 -29.71 -28.97
C PRO A 258 25.51 -29.19 -27.51
N PRO A 259 24.37 -28.94 -26.85
CA PRO A 259 24.37 -28.61 -25.43
C PRO A 259 24.75 -29.83 -24.59
N SER A 260 25.57 -29.56 -23.57
CA SER A 260 25.89 -30.50 -22.49
C SER A 260 24.61 -30.94 -21.75
N PRO A 261 24.59 -32.13 -21.13
CA PRO A 261 23.40 -32.68 -20.51
C PRO A 261 22.89 -31.76 -19.39
N GLU A 262 21.71 -31.17 -19.61
CA GLU A 262 21.03 -30.31 -18.66
C GLU A 262 20.65 -31.10 -17.40
N ALA A 263 20.95 -30.50 -16.24
CA ALA A 263 20.50 -31.03 -14.96
C ALA A 263 18.96 -31.02 -14.94
N SER A 264 18.34 -32.19 -15.07
CA SER A 264 16.89 -32.32 -14.96
C SER A 264 16.46 -32.12 -13.51
N HIS A 265 15.70 -31.05 -13.26
CA HIS A 265 15.08 -30.80 -11.96
C HIS A 265 13.61 -31.19 -12.00
N SER A 266 13.20 -32.11 -11.14
CA SER A 266 11.78 -32.49 -11.00
C SER A 266 11.10 -31.63 -9.95
N VAL A 267 9.96 -31.03 -10.29
CA VAL A 267 9.12 -30.27 -9.36
C VAL A 267 7.69 -30.82 -9.42
N SER A 268 7.10 -31.09 -8.25
CA SER A 268 5.70 -31.49 -8.15
C SER A 268 4.80 -30.26 -8.14
N VAL A 269 3.87 -30.17 -9.09
CA VAL A 269 2.91 -29.07 -9.20
C VAL A 269 1.49 -29.63 -9.14
N ASP A 270 0.61 -28.95 -8.41
CA ASP A 270 -0.81 -29.32 -8.36
C ASP A 270 -1.44 -29.22 -9.75
N ALA A 271 -2.11 -30.29 -10.19
CA ALA A 271 -2.67 -30.40 -11.53
C ALA A 271 -3.83 -29.42 -11.79
N ALA A 272 -4.58 -29.01 -10.75
CA ALA A 272 -5.65 -28.02 -10.91
C ALA A 272 -5.08 -26.60 -11.05
N LEU A 273 -4.01 -26.28 -10.32
CA LEU A 273 -3.27 -25.03 -10.47
C LEU A 273 -2.64 -24.91 -11.85
N LEU A 274 -2.03 -26.00 -12.34
CA LEU A 274 -1.40 -26.04 -13.65
C LEU A 274 -2.41 -25.84 -14.80
N ARG A 275 -3.58 -26.48 -14.73
CA ARG A 275 -4.66 -26.27 -15.72
C ARG A 275 -5.14 -24.82 -15.75
N ARG A 276 -5.33 -24.21 -14.57
CA ARG A 276 -5.74 -22.79 -14.50
C ARG A 276 -4.67 -21.86 -15.05
N ALA A 277 -3.39 -22.14 -14.78
CA ALA A 277 -2.29 -21.36 -15.33
C ALA A 277 -2.27 -21.46 -16.86
N ALA A 278 -2.51 -22.66 -17.42
CA ALA A 278 -2.61 -22.87 -18.86
C ALA A 278 -3.74 -22.06 -19.51
N GLU A 279 -4.93 -22.03 -18.88
CA GLU A 279 -6.06 -21.21 -19.33
C GLU A 279 -5.75 -19.71 -19.35
N VAL A 280 -5.02 -19.22 -18.34
CA VAL A 280 -4.67 -17.79 -18.21
C VAL A 280 -3.57 -17.39 -19.18
N LEU A 281 -2.58 -18.25 -19.39
CA LEU A 281 -1.41 -17.99 -20.22
C LEU A 281 -1.62 -18.38 -21.69
N GLY A 282 -2.69 -19.12 -22.00
CA GLY A 282 -2.99 -19.58 -23.35
C GLY A 282 -2.00 -20.63 -23.87
N THR A 283 -1.55 -21.52 -22.99
CA THR A 283 -0.54 -22.56 -23.30
C THR A 283 -1.18 -23.95 -23.35
N ASP A 284 -0.64 -24.84 -24.19
CA ASP A 284 -1.26 -26.14 -24.48
C ASP A 284 -0.63 -27.31 -23.70
N GLY A 285 0.46 -27.07 -22.96
CA GLY A 285 1.20 -28.12 -22.26
C GLY A 285 1.70 -27.74 -20.86
N PRO A 286 1.90 -28.72 -19.96
CA PRO A 286 2.49 -28.53 -18.62
C PRO A 286 3.82 -27.77 -18.61
N GLU A 287 4.75 -28.18 -19.46
CA GLU A 287 6.11 -27.63 -19.51
C GLU A 287 6.09 -26.19 -20.04
N GLU A 288 5.33 -25.95 -21.10
CA GLU A 288 5.12 -24.61 -21.66
C GLU A 288 4.45 -23.66 -20.66
N THR A 289 3.44 -24.16 -19.92
CA THR A 289 2.75 -23.39 -18.89
C THR A 289 3.70 -22.98 -17.77
N VAL A 290 4.56 -23.90 -17.32
CA VAL A 290 5.56 -23.61 -16.27
C VAL A 290 6.61 -22.64 -16.80
N ALA A 291 7.10 -22.82 -18.02
CA ALA A 291 8.08 -21.93 -18.64
C ALA A 291 7.52 -20.50 -18.82
N ALA A 292 6.28 -20.38 -19.30
CA ALA A 292 5.60 -19.10 -19.45
C ALA A 292 5.36 -18.41 -18.09
N ALA A 293 4.92 -19.15 -17.08
CA ALA A 293 4.72 -18.63 -15.74
C ALA A 293 6.02 -18.13 -15.10
N LEU A 294 7.10 -18.90 -15.23
CA LEU A 294 8.43 -18.50 -14.74
C LEU A 294 8.96 -17.28 -15.50
N SER A 295 8.75 -17.22 -16.81
CA SER A 295 9.13 -16.08 -17.64
C SER A 295 8.42 -14.79 -17.23
N GLU A 296 7.12 -14.85 -16.91
CA GLU A 296 6.39 -13.70 -16.37
C GLU A 296 6.89 -13.26 -14.98
N ILE A 297 7.26 -14.21 -14.12
CA ILE A 297 7.85 -13.91 -12.81
C ILE A 297 9.21 -13.21 -12.97
N VAL A 298 10.06 -13.71 -13.86
CA VAL A 298 11.38 -13.11 -14.14
C VAL A 298 11.22 -11.74 -14.79
N ALA A 299 10.34 -11.59 -15.78
CA ALA A 299 10.04 -10.31 -16.43
C ALA A 299 9.45 -9.29 -15.43
N GLY A 300 8.57 -9.73 -14.53
CA GLY A 300 8.06 -8.91 -13.44
C GLY A 300 9.16 -8.40 -12.51
N ARG A 301 10.10 -9.27 -12.11
CA ARG A 301 11.26 -8.89 -11.29
C ARG A 301 12.18 -7.91 -12.01
N GLN A 302 12.44 -8.12 -13.31
CA GLN A 302 13.25 -7.21 -14.13
C GLN A 302 12.60 -5.82 -14.25
N ARG A 303 11.28 -5.76 -14.51
CA ARG A 303 10.54 -4.49 -14.54
C ARG A 303 10.58 -3.76 -13.20
N THR A 304 10.45 -4.46 -12.08
CA THR A 304 10.58 -3.86 -10.74
C THR A 304 11.98 -3.30 -10.51
N ALA A 305 13.03 -4.05 -10.85
CA ALA A 305 14.41 -3.58 -10.75
C ALA A 305 14.68 -2.36 -11.64
N GLU A 306 14.12 -2.35 -12.86
CA GLU A 306 14.21 -1.21 -13.77
C GLU A 306 13.49 0.03 -13.24
N LEU A 307 12.30 -0.13 -12.65
CA LEU A 307 11.57 0.97 -12.00
C LEU A 307 12.33 1.54 -10.80
N VAL A 308 12.99 0.69 -10.00
CA VAL A 308 13.86 1.15 -8.90
C VAL A 308 15.04 1.96 -9.45
N ARG A 309 15.72 1.45 -10.48
CA ARG A 309 16.82 2.15 -11.14
C ARG A 309 16.41 3.51 -11.73
N LEU A 310 15.24 3.57 -12.38
CA LEU A 310 14.68 4.81 -12.92
C LEU A 310 14.38 5.82 -11.81
N ARG A 311 13.81 5.38 -10.68
CA ARG A 311 13.58 6.25 -9.51
C ARG A 311 14.89 6.83 -8.96
N GLU A 312 15.94 6.02 -8.84
CA GLU A 312 17.26 6.50 -8.42
C GLU A 312 17.88 7.51 -9.40
N GLN A 313 17.71 7.29 -10.71
CA GLN A 313 18.17 8.24 -11.73
C GLN A 313 17.41 9.57 -11.65
N VAL A 314 16.09 9.53 -11.50
CA VAL A 314 15.27 10.73 -11.30
C VAL A 314 15.67 11.47 -10.03
N GLY A 315 15.94 10.76 -8.93
CA GLY A 315 16.43 11.35 -7.69
C GLY A 315 17.77 12.07 -7.85
N ARG A 316 18.72 11.48 -8.59
CA ARG A 316 20.01 12.12 -8.91
C ARG A 316 19.84 13.38 -9.76
N ILE A 317 18.98 13.34 -10.77
CA ILE A 317 18.70 14.50 -11.63
C ILE A 317 18.09 15.63 -10.78
N ALA A 318 17.15 15.31 -9.89
CA ALA A 318 16.54 16.30 -9.01
C ALA A 318 17.56 16.95 -8.05
N ALA A 319 18.50 16.17 -7.51
CA ALA A 319 19.56 16.68 -6.63
C ALA A 319 20.50 17.65 -7.38
N ILE A 320 20.93 17.28 -8.60
CA ILE A 320 21.77 18.14 -9.45
C ILE A 320 21.03 19.45 -9.80
N ALA A 321 19.76 19.36 -10.17
CA ALA A 321 18.94 20.54 -10.46
C ALA A 321 18.78 21.46 -9.23
N GLY A 322 18.61 20.89 -8.03
CA GLY A 322 18.55 21.65 -6.79
C GLY A 322 19.84 22.41 -6.48
N GLN A 323 20.99 21.76 -6.64
CA GLN A 323 22.31 22.40 -6.45
C GLN A 323 22.57 23.53 -7.44
N ALA A 324 22.19 23.34 -8.71
CA ALA A 324 22.35 24.35 -9.75
C ALA A 324 21.48 25.60 -9.52
N LEU A 325 20.31 25.45 -8.89
CA LEU A 325 19.45 26.58 -8.51
C LEU A 325 20.00 27.34 -7.32
N GLN A 326 20.57 26.65 -6.32
CA GLN A 326 21.14 27.29 -5.13
C GLN A 326 22.45 28.04 -5.41
N GLY A 327 23.24 27.58 -6.37
CA GLY A 327 24.51 28.22 -6.75
C GLY A 327 24.38 29.48 -7.60
N ARG A 328 23.16 29.90 -7.98
CA ARG A 328 22.92 31.13 -8.77
C ARG A 328 22.56 32.36 -7.94
N ASP A 329 22.27 32.16 -6.65
CA ASP A 329 21.89 33.22 -5.71
C ASP A 329 23.05 33.64 -4.78
N SER A 330 24.29 33.24 -5.12
CA SER A 330 25.56 33.65 -4.46
C SER A 330 26.45 34.38 -5.46
#